data_AF-A0AA40ZRF9-F1
#
_entry.id   AF-A0AA40ZRF9-F1
#
_cell.length_a   1.000
_cell.length_b   1.000
_cell.length_c   1.000
_cell.angle_alpha   90.00
_cell.angle_beta   90.00
_cell.angle_gamma   90.00
#
_symmetry.space_group_name_H-M   'P 1'
#
loop_
_entity.id
_entity.type
_entity.pdbx_description
1 polymer ?
#
loop_
_entity_poly.entity_id
_entity_poly.type
_entity_poly.pdbx_seq_one_letter_code
_entity_poly.pdbx_strand_id
1 'polypeptide(L)' 'MNQRILFEKLNNGDMVYIKDDFEEACIRLSASDGHTTTFLKHRGRKEVEVSQSYEAVGNIILGGEEIGKEEYDKY' A
#
# COMPACT_ATOMS: atom_id res chain seq x y z
N MET A 1 5.07 6.05 7.64
CA MET A 1 3.81 5.88 8.42
C MET A 1 4.04 5.00 9.66
N ASN A 2 3.25 5.12 10.74
CA ASN A 2 3.39 4.22 11.90
C ASN A 2 2.82 2.83 11.58
N GLN A 3 3.67 1.80 11.55
CA GLN A 3 3.26 0.42 11.20
C GLN A 3 2.11 -0.10 12.07
N ARG A 4 2.09 0.25 13.35
CA ARG A 4 1.03 -0.17 14.28
C ARG A 4 -0.36 0.33 13.86
N ILE A 5 -0.45 1.60 13.42
CA ILE A 5 -1.69 2.22 12.94
C ILE A 5 -2.13 1.56 11.62
N LEU A 6 -1.18 1.24 10.74
CA LEU A 6 -1.45 0.49 9.51
C LEU A 6 -2.08 -0.87 9.83
N PHE A 7 -1.48 -1.63 10.75
CA PHE A 7 -2.01 -2.93 11.17
C PHE A 7 -3.38 -2.82 11.82
N GLU A 8 -3.64 -1.80 12.64
CA GLU A 8 -4.97 -1.58 13.25
C GLU A 8 -6.04 -1.28 12.19
N LYS A 9 -5.74 -0.41 11.21
CA LYS A 9 -6.64 -0.13 10.09
C LYS A 9 -6.94 -1.40 9.29
N LEU A 10 -5.89 -2.13 8.91
CA LEU A 10 -6.04 -3.38 8.17
C LEU A 10 -6.86 -4.40 8.98
N ASN A 11 -6.61 -4.54 10.28
CA ASN A 11 -7.36 -5.47 11.13
C ASN A 11 -8.84 -5.09 11.29
N ASN A 12 -9.18 -3.80 11.15
CA ASN A 12 -10.57 -3.33 11.07
C ASN A 12 -11.22 -3.58 9.70
N GLY A 13 -10.47 -4.08 8.72
CA GLY A 13 -10.92 -4.27 7.34
C GLY A 13 -10.82 -3.01 6.47
N ASP A 14 -10.15 -1.97 6.94
CA ASP A 14 -9.90 -0.77 6.15
C ASP A 14 -8.84 -1.03 5.06
N MET A 15 -9.01 -0.34 3.94
CA MET A 15 -8.04 -0.32 2.85
C MET A 15 -7.12 0.88 3.03
N VAL A 16 -5.81 0.63 2.97
CA VAL A 16 -4.81 1.69 3.08
C VAL A 16 -4.10 1.84 1.75
N TYR A 17 -4.02 3.08 1.27
CA TYR A 17 -3.33 3.42 0.04
C TYR A 17 -2.14 4.29 0.42
N ILE A 18 -0.95 3.91 -0.04
CA ILE A 18 0.28 4.65 0.26
C ILE A 18 0.97 4.94 -1.06
N LYS A 19 1.34 6.20 -1.25
CA LYS A 19 2.11 6.66 -2.41
C LYS A 19 3.52 6.99 -1.97
N ASP A 20 4.47 6.59 -2.80
CA ASP A 20 5.85 6.99 -2.68
C ASP A 20 6.28 7.66 -4.00
N ASP A 21 6.57 8.95 -3.93
CA ASP A 21 7.07 9.72 -5.08
C ASP A 21 8.53 9.40 -5.41
N PHE A 22 9.28 8.76 -4.49
CA PHE A 22 10.69 8.41 -4.71
C PHE A 22 10.84 7.11 -5.51
N GLU A 23 10.04 6.09 -5.22
CA GLU A 23 9.94 4.84 -5.97
C GLU A 23 8.99 4.94 -7.18
N GLU A 24 8.36 6.10 -7.39
CA GLU A 24 7.34 6.34 -8.41
C GLU A 24 6.27 5.22 -8.43
N ALA A 25 5.82 4.87 -7.22
CA ALA A 25 4.96 3.73 -6.98
C ALA A 25 3.91 4.01 -5.91
N CYS A 26 2.76 3.38 -6.06
CA CYS A 26 1.69 3.38 -5.07
C CYS A 26 1.42 1.93 -4.64
N ILE A 27 1.19 1.70 -3.35
CA ILE A 27 0.71 0.43 -2.84
C ILE A 27 -0.70 0.56 -2.28
N ARG A 28 -1.46 -0.51 -2.42
CA ARG A 28 -2.75 -0.72 -1.78
C ARG A 28 -2.64 -1.95 -0.88
N LEU A 29 -2.94 -1.74 0.40
CA LEU A 29 -2.92 -2.77 1.43
C LEU A 29 -4.36 -3.06 1.82
N SER A 30 -4.73 -4.33 1.80
CA SER A 30 -6.03 -4.80 2.25
C SER A 30 -5.83 -6.05 3.10
N ALA A 31 -6.44 -6.11 4.27
CA ALA A 31 -6.52 -7.35 5.01
C ALA A 31 -7.89 -8.00 4.76
N SER A 32 -7.87 -9.30 4.49
CA SER A 32 -9.05 -10.14 4.35
C SER A 32 -8.74 -11.50 4.96
N ASP A 33 -9.61 -11.97 5.83
CA ASP A 33 -9.53 -13.31 6.45
C ASP A 33 -8.18 -13.59 7.14
N GLY A 34 -7.59 -12.59 7.81
CA GLY A 34 -6.29 -12.71 8.48
C GLY A 34 -5.08 -12.69 7.55
N HIS A 35 -5.29 -12.58 6.24
CA HIS A 35 -4.25 -12.40 5.24
C HIS A 35 -4.19 -10.94 4.78
N THR A 36 -2.99 -10.35 4.79
CA THR A 36 -2.78 -9.02 4.21
C THR A 36 -2.28 -9.16 2.79
N THR A 37 -3.10 -8.71 1.84
CA THR A 37 -2.74 -8.65 0.42
C THR A 37 -2.20 -7.26 0.11
N THR A 38 -1.09 -7.22 -0.63
CA THR A 38 -0.48 -5.97 -1.09
C THR A 38 -0.52 -5.89 -2.60
N PHE A 39 -0.93 -4.74 -3.09
CA PHE A 39 -1.00 -4.46 -4.51
C PHE A 39 -0.09 -3.29 -4.82
N LEU A 40 0.92 -3.50 -5.64
CA LEU A 40 1.87 -2.49 -6.07
C LEU A 40 1.47 -1.98 -7.46
N LYS A 41 1.39 -0.67 -7.62
CA LYS A 41 1.04 0.01 -8.86
C LYS A 41 2.10 1.05 -9.16
N HIS A 42 2.93 0.77 -10.16
CA HIS A 42 3.89 1.74 -10.67
C HIS A 42 3.22 2.70 -11.64
N ARG A 43 3.75 3.92 -11.72
CA ARG A 43 3.25 4.94 -12.65
C ARG A 43 3.25 4.42 -14.08
N GLY A 44 2.08 4.42 -14.72
CA GLY A 44 1.90 3.95 -16.10
C GLY A 44 1.99 2.43 -16.30
N ARG A 45 2.02 1.62 -15.22
CA ARG A 45 1.93 0.15 -15.28
C ARG A 45 0.65 -0.34 -14.59
N LYS A 46 0.30 -1.60 -14.87
CA LYS A 46 -0.82 -2.26 -14.20
C LYS A 46 -0.47 -2.54 -12.73
N GLU A 47 -1.51 -2.55 -11.88
CA GLU A 47 -1.45 -3.06 -10.52
C GLU A 47 -0.99 -4.54 -10.56
N VAL A 48 -0.01 -4.89 -9.73
CA VAL A 48 0.47 -6.24 -9.53
C VAL A 48 0.33 -6.61 -8.06
N GLU A 49 -0.16 -7.82 -7.80
CA GLU A 49 -0.16 -8.36 -6.46
C GLU A 49 1.26 -8.76 -6.07
N VAL A 50 1.73 -8.28 -4.92
CA VAL A 50 3.06 -8.56 -4.39
C VAL A 50 2.96 -9.00 -2.94
N SER A 51 3.94 -9.79 -2.52
CA SER A 51 4.05 -10.17 -1.11
C SER A 51 4.46 -8.97 -0.27
N GLN A 52 3.98 -8.90 0.99
CA GLN A 52 4.43 -7.87 1.95
C GLN A 52 5.94 -7.93 2.22
N SER A 53 6.57 -9.09 2.00
CA SER A 53 8.02 -9.26 2.14
C SER A 53 8.81 -8.63 1.00
N TYR A 54 8.15 -8.03 0.00
CA TYR A 54 8.83 -7.33 -1.08
C TYR A 54 9.48 -6.04 -0.56
N GLU A 55 10.78 -5.88 -0.81
CA GLU A 55 11.58 -4.78 -0.23
C GLU A 55 10.98 -3.39 -0.52
N ALA A 56 10.45 -3.17 -1.72
CA ALA A 56 9.78 -1.93 -2.09
C ALA A 56 8.53 -1.67 -1.24
N VAL A 57 7.75 -2.69 -0.88
CA VAL A 57 6.57 -2.52 -0.02
C VAL A 57 7.00 -2.02 1.37
N GLY A 58 8.08 -2.59 1.92
CA GLY A 58 8.63 -2.14 3.19
C GLY A 58 9.07 -0.68 3.15
N ASN A 59 9.80 -0.29 2.10
CA ASN A 59 10.24 1.08 1.90
C ASN A 59 9.07 2.06 1.76
N ILE A 60 8.08 1.75 0.94
CA ILE A 60 6.87 2.57 0.75
C ILE A 60 6.06 2.69 2.05
N ILE A 61 5.93 1.63 2.86
CA ILE A 61 5.23 1.72 4.15
C ILE A 61 5.98 2.62 5.14
N LEU A 62 7.31 2.58 5.12
CA LEU A 62 8.16 3.36 6.02
C LEU A 62 8.21 4.84 5.62
N GLY A 63 8.48 5.12 4.35
CA GLY A 63 8.73 6.46 3.81
C GLY A 63 7.58 7.10 3.05
N GLY A 64 6.62 6.32 2.57
CA GLY A 64 5.51 6.79 1.77
C GLY A 64 4.43 7.52 2.58
N GLU A 65 3.59 8.25 1.85
CA GLU A 65 2.48 9.04 2.36
C GLU A 65 1.15 8.31 2.14
N GLU A 66 0.30 8.27 3.18
CA GLU A 66 -1.06 7.73 3.04
C GLU A 66 -1.88 8.65 2.14
N ILE A 67 -2.42 8.09 1.06
CA ILE A 67 -3.27 8.80 0.10
C ILE A 67 -4.70 8.26 0.13
N GLY A 68 -5.63 9.04 -0.42
CA GLY A 68 -6.99 8.59 -0.64
C GLY A 68 -7.09 7.60 -1.80
N LYS A 69 -8.17 6.80 -1.81
CA LYS A 69 -8.51 5.91 -2.95
C LYS A 69 -8.57 6.67 -4.28
N GLU A 70 -9.09 7.90 -4.27
CA GLU A 70 -9.21 8.73 -5.47
C GLU A 70 -7.86 9.06 -6.10
N GLU A 71 -6.84 9.33 -5.27
CA GLU A 71 -5.48 9.61 -5.76
C GLU A 71 -4.81 8.32 -6.27
N TYR A 72 -5.09 7.18 -5.62
CA TYR A 72 -4.59 5.87 -6.06
C TYR A 72 -5.17 5.45 -7.42
N ASP A 73 -6.46 5.74 -7.64
CA ASP A 73 -7.15 5.41 -8.89
C ASP A 73 -6.63 6.25 -10.06
N LYS A 74 -6.34 7.54 -9.83
CA LYS A 74 -5.76 8.46 -10.82
C LYS A 74 -4.31 8.16 -11.19
N TYR A 75 -3.55 7.53 -10.28
CA TYR A 75 -2.12 7.23 -10.46
C TYR A 75 -1.88 6.19 -11.56
#